data_AF-A0A267MKJ2-F1
#
_entry.id   AF-A0A267MKJ2-F1
#
_cell.length_a   1.000
_cell.length_b   1.000
_cell.length_c   1.000
_cell.angle_alpha   90.00
_cell.angle_beta   90.00
_cell.angle_gamma   90.00
#
_symmetry.space_group_name_H-M   'P 1'
#
loop_
_entity.id
_entity.type
_entity.pdbx_description
1 polymer ?
#
loop_
_entity_poly.entity_id
_entity_poly.type
_entity_poly.pdbx_seq_one_letter_code
_entity_poly.pdbx_strand_id
1 'polypeptide(L)'
;MRPGKLEYGYNCYTEQDGKNSDMLMDYGILKMKKGDVEVSNEDKERAYLLIFGEVTFEWEGNKVEAKRGSCFDEDPWCLHVPAGVDVKITGDGEAEISVQKKYNPKKFPSVFYKPGDVRVETRGTGTMNETNTRVVKTIIDKSINEDSNIVLGEIICYPGKWGGFTPHYHAQPEIYFYKFFPENGYGFLEVGDDVVKVKHNDAVKLAGGTTHPHVTAPGYAMYCIWTIPHLEDNPYIKPITIPEHEWLLDPNAKIWPEK
;
A
#
# COMPACT_ATOMS: atom_id res chain seq x y z
N MET A 1 0.44 7.07 -12.85
CA MET A 1 1.88 6.98 -13.20
C MET A 1 2.14 5.58 -13.74
N ARG A 2 2.48 5.48 -15.02
CA ARG A 2 2.82 4.18 -15.63
C ARG A 2 4.31 4.19 -15.94
N PRO A 3 5.17 3.59 -15.10
CA PRO A 3 6.59 3.54 -15.39
C PRO A 3 6.89 2.63 -16.59
N GLY A 4 5.94 1.78 -16.99
CA GLY A 4 6.18 0.67 -17.90
C GLY A 4 6.69 -0.54 -17.11
N LYS A 5 7.79 -1.15 -17.57
CA LYS A 5 8.47 -2.23 -16.85
C LYS A 5 9.29 -1.62 -15.71
N LEU A 6 9.30 -2.27 -14.54
CA LEU A 6 10.22 -1.89 -13.46
C LEU A 6 11.65 -2.25 -13.86
N GLU A 7 12.55 -1.27 -13.75
CA GLU A 7 13.98 -1.45 -13.96
C GLU A 7 14.67 -1.84 -12.66
N TYR A 8 15.82 -2.52 -12.74
CA TYR A 8 16.63 -2.79 -11.55
C TYR A 8 17.12 -1.47 -10.93
N GLY A 9 17.10 -1.40 -9.60
CA GLY A 9 17.31 -0.17 -8.83
C GLY A 9 15.99 0.49 -8.39
N TYR A 10 16.09 1.72 -7.92
CA TYR A 10 14.95 2.47 -7.38
C TYR A 10 14.11 3.14 -8.48
N ASN A 11 12.87 2.70 -8.63
CA ASN A 11 11.89 3.25 -9.55
C ASN A 11 11.06 4.33 -8.83
N CYS A 12 11.48 5.58 -8.96
CA CYS A 12 10.86 6.73 -8.28
C CYS A 12 9.51 7.17 -8.91
N TYR A 13 8.46 7.24 -8.07
CA TYR A 13 7.16 7.81 -8.44
C TYR A 13 6.95 9.22 -7.91
N THR A 14 7.22 9.43 -6.62
CA THR A 14 7.04 10.71 -5.94
C THR A 14 8.21 11.02 -5.02
N GLU A 15 8.45 12.30 -4.81
CA GLU A 15 9.44 12.86 -3.89
C GLU A 15 8.79 14.06 -3.20
N GLN A 16 8.85 14.11 -1.88
CA GLN A 16 8.25 15.16 -1.06
C GLN A 16 8.75 16.55 -1.47
N ASP A 17 10.03 16.67 -1.86
CA ASP A 17 10.67 17.93 -2.28
C ASP A 17 10.96 17.96 -3.79
N GLY A 18 10.29 17.12 -4.58
CA GLY A 18 10.62 16.92 -5.99
C GLY A 18 9.44 16.49 -6.85
N LYS A 19 9.64 15.41 -7.60
CA LYS A 19 8.64 14.89 -8.53
C LYS A 19 7.31 14.60 -7.80
N ASN A 20 6.21 15.19 -8.27
CA ASN A 20 4.88 14.99 -7.68
C ASN A 20 4.84 15.32 -6.17
N SER A 21 5.45 16.43 -5.76
CA SER A 21 5.49 16.90 -4.36
C SER A 21 4.11 17.17 -3.75
N ASP A 22 3.07 17.30 -4.57
CA ASP A 22 1.66 17.33 -4.14
C ASP A 22 1.26 16.10 -3.32
N MET A 23 1.98 14.98 -3.45
CA MET A 23 1.74 13.76 -2.67
C MET A 23 2.37 13.77 -1.28
N LEU A 24 3.18 14.80 -0.95
CA LEU A 24 3.73 15.04 0.39
C LEU A 24 4.60 13.89 0.95
N MET A 25 5.03 12.93 0.13
CA MET A 25 5.84 11.78 0.51
C MET A 25 6.71 11.29 -0.65
N ASP A 26 7.79 10.59 -0.30
CA ASP A 26 8.58 9.86 -1.27
C ASP A 26 7.99 8.46 -1.43
N TYR A 27 7.80 8.01 -2.67
CA TYR A 27 7.32 6.67 -2.97
C TYR A 27 7.96 6.10 -4.23
N GLY A 28 8.32 4.81 -4.17
CA GLY A 28 8.90 4.09 -5.29
C GLY A 28 8.98 2.59 -5.06
N ILE A 29 9.33 1.84 -6.11
CA ILE A 29 9.67 0.42 -6.01
C ILE A 29 11.17 0.22 -6.22
N LEU A 30 11.84 -0.36 -5.23
CA LEU A 30 13.20 -0.86 -5.36
C LEU A 30 13.15 -2.29 -5.91
N LYS A 31 13.62 -2.48 -7.13
CA LYS A 31 13.75 -3.81 -7.74
C LYS A 31 15.20 -4.26 -7.66
N MET A 32 15.43 -5.44 -7.10
CA MET A 32 16.75 -5.97 -6.82
C MET A 32 16.94 -7.33 -7.49
N LYS A 33 18.20 -7.67 -7.80
CA LYS A 33 18.66 -9.03 -8.11
C LYS A 33 19.74 -9.44 -7.10
N LYS A 34 20.12 -10.72 -7.16
CA LYS A 34 21.17 -11.28 -6.32
C LYS A 34 22.46 -10.46 -6.38
N GLY A 35 22.95 -10.05 -5.21
CA GLY A 35 24.18 -9.28 -5.05
C GLY A 35 24.01 -7.77 -5.16
N ASP A 36 22.83 -7.27 -5.55
CA ASP A 36 22.54 -5.84 -5.44
C ASP A 36 22.49 -5.43 -3.96
N VAL A 37 22.96 -4.22 -3.68
CA VAL A 37 22.97 -3.63 -2.33
C VAL A 37 22.39 -2.23 -2.41
N GLU A 38 21.37 -1.97 -1.61
CA GLU A 38 20.84 -0.63 -1.35
C GLU A 38 21.25 -0.20 0.06
N VAL A 39 21.75 1.03 0.19
CA VAL A 39 22.07 1.64 1.48
C VAL A 39 21.33 2.97 1.61
N SER A 40 20.77 3.24 2.79
CA SER A 40 20.05 4.48 3.05
C SER A 40 20.31 4.96 4.48
N ASN A 41 20.70 6.22 4.59
CA ASN A 41 20.68 7.02 5.81
C ASN A 41 20.11 8.40 5.42
N GLU A 42 18.82 8.58 5.67
CA GLU A 42 18.09 9.78 5.30
C GLU A 42 17.43 10.39 6.53
N ASP A 43 17.24 11.71 6.52
CA ASP A 43 16.53 12.49 7.53
C ASP A 43 15.00 12.32 7.45
N LYS A 44 14.55 11.22 6.84
CA LYS A 44 13.16 10.79 6.71
C LYS A 44 12.94 9.48 7.44
N GLU A 45 11.78 9.37 8.06
CA GLU A 45 11.22 8.07 8.42
C GLU A 45 10.99 7.26 7.14
N ARG A 46 11.28 5.97 7.19
CA ARG A 46 11.29 5.07 6.01
C ARG A 46 10.62 3.74 6.34
N ALA A 47 9.81 3.25 5.40
CA ALA A 47 9.24 1.91 5.43
C ALA A 47 9.61 1.14 4.14
N TYR A 48 10.07 -0.09 4.31
CA TYR A 48 10.52 -0.99 3.25
C TYR A 48 9.69 -2.26 3.30
N LEU A 49 8.70 -2.36 2.42
CA LEU A 49 7.76 -3.47 2.35
C LEU A 49 8.14 -4.44 1.23
N LEU A 50 8.50 -5.68 1.57
CA LEU A 50 8.81 -6.72 0.59
C LEU A 50 7.54 -7.19 -0.12
N ILE A 51 7.41 -6.90 -1.42
CA ILE A 51 6.28 -7.32 -2.25
C ILE A 51 6.47 -8.77 -2.67
N PHE A 52 7.66 -9.11 -3.17
CA PHE A 52 8.05 -10.49 -3.47
C PHE A 52 9.57 -10.62 -3.42
N GLY A 53 10.04 -11.85 -3.28
CA GLY A 53 11.44 -12.21 -3.46
C GLY A 53 12.16 -12.53 -2.17
N GLU A 54 13.48 -12.48 -2.23
CA GLU A 54 14.40 -12.85 -1.15
C GLU A 54 15.42 -11.75 -0.95
N VAL A 55 15.46 -11.17 0.26
CA VAL A 55 16.38 -10.10 0.63
C VAL A 55 16.82 -10.23 2.08
N THR A 56 17.97 -9.65 2.39
CA THR A 56 18.48 -9.50 3.74
C THR A 56 18.41 -8.04 4.16
N PHE A 57 17.71 -7.75 5.25
CA PHE A 57 17.65 -6.43 5.90
C PHE A 57 18.68 -6.33 7.02
N GLU A 58 19.40 -5.21 7.08
CA GLU A 58 20.36 -4.88 8.14
C GLU A 58 20.09 -3.45 8.64
N TRP A 59 19.93 -3.28 9.96
CA TRP A 59 19.72 -1.98 10.62
C TRP A 59 20.14 -2.06 12.09
N GLU A 60 20.79 -1.04 12.64
CA GLU A 60 21.11 -0.94 14.09
C GLU A 60 21.75 -2.21 14.70
N GLY A 61 22.57 -2.92 13.92
CA GLY A 61 23.21 -4.19 14.34
C GLY A 61 22.32 -5.44 14.21
N ASN A 62 21.06 -5.30 13.84
CA ASN A 62 20.16 -6.40 13.46
C ASN A 62 20.42 -6.85 12.03
N LYS A 63 20.15 -8.13 11.77
CA LYS A 63 20.21 -8.75 10.45
C LYS A 63 19.09 -9.79 10.33
N VAL A 64 18.22 -9.66 9.32
CA VAL A 64 17.12 -10.59 9.07
C VAL A 64 17.01 -10.93 7.59
N GLU A 65 17.03 -12.22 7.28
CA GLU A 65 16.68 -12.76 5.97
C GLU A 65 15.15 -12.83 5.85
N ALA A 66 14.60 -12.25 4.79
CA ALA A 66 13.18 -12.19 4.50
C ALA A 66 12.89 -12.80 3.14
N LYS A 67 11.85 -13.63 3.08
CA LYS A 67 11.38 -14.28 1.86
C LYS A 67 9.87 -14.16 1.76
N ARG A 68 9.38 -13.67 0.62
CA ARG A 68 7.95 -13.63 0.30
C ARG A 68 7.73 -14.19 -1.10
N GLY A 69 7.04 -15.32 -1.19
CA GLY A 69 6.77 -15.98 -2.47
C GLY A 69 5.65 -15.30 -3.25
N SER A 70 4.63 -14.80 -2.55
CA SER A 70 3.45 -14.18 -3.17
C SER A 70 2.87 -13.07 -2.28
N CYS A 71 2.70 -11.88 -2.85
CA CYS A 71 1.96 -10.80 -2.19
C CYS A 71 0.45 -11.08 -2.06
N PHE A 72 -0.08 -12.05 -2.80
CA PHE A 72 -1.48 -12.43 -2.75
C PHE A 72 -1.78 -13.41 -1.61
N ASP A 73 -0.83 -14.30 -1.31
CA ASP A 73 -1.06 -15.45 -0.44
C ASP A 73 -0.39 -15.28 0.94
N GLU A 74 0.69 -14.51 1.02
CA GLU A 74 1.53 -14.41 2.21
C GLU A 74 1.40 -13.04 2.88
N ASP A 75 1.59 -13.02 4.19
CA ASP A 75 1.69 -11.79 4.98
C ASP A 75 3.00 -11.05 4.72
N PRO A 76 3.01 -9.72 4.88
CA PRO A 76 4.14 -8.88 4.53
C PRO A 76 5.32 -9.04 5.48
N TRP A 77 6.50 -8.75 4.92
CA TRP A 77 7.70 -8.38 5.67
C TRP A 77 7.91 -6.89 5.49
N CYS A 78 8.08 -6.14 6.58
CA CYS A 78 8.29 -4.70 6.49
C CYS A 78 9.30 -4.20 7.53
N LEU A 79 10.35 -3.53 7.07
CA LEU A 79 11.24 -2.75 7.95
C LEU A 79 10.74 -1.32 8.02
N HIS A 80 10.56 -0.80 9.23
CA HIS A 80 10.13 0.56 9.52
C HIS A 80 11.12 1.23 10.46
N VAL A 81 11.73 2.33 10.02
CA VAL A 81 12.79 3.03 10.77
C VAL A 81 12.51 4.53 10.87
N PRO A 82 12.88 5.19 11.98
CA PRO A 82 12.86 6.64 12.06
C PRO A 82 13.96 7.28 11.19
N ALA A 83 13.96 8.61 11.14
CA ALA A 83 15.01 9.39 10.49
C ALA A 83 16.40 9.10 11.07
N GLY A 84 17.42 9.06 10.20
CA GLY A 84 18.83 8.94 10.57
C GLY A 84 19.33 7.52 10.85
N VAL A 85 18.48 6.49 10.76
CA VAL A 85 18.90 5.09 10.91
C VAL A 85 19.57 4.59 9.64
N ASP A 86 20.76 3.99 9.80
CA ASP A 86 21.44 3.26 8.72
C ASP A 86 20.65 1.99 8.39
N VAL A 87 20.23 1.88 7.12
CA VAL A 87 19.60 0.67 6.58
C VAL A 87 20.43 0.17 5.41
N LYS A 88 20.68 -1.13 5.40
CA LYS A 88 21.24 -1.84 4.25
C LYS A 88 20.32 -3.00 3.86
N ILE A 89 20.01 -3.10 2.58
CA ILE A 89 19.22 -4.19 2.01
C ILE A 89 20.10 -4.87 0.97
N THR A 90 20.26 -6.19 1.08
CA THR A 90 21.00 -7.00 0.10
C THR A 90 20.02 -7.92 -0.62
N GLY A 91 20.08 -7.93 -1.95
CA GLY A 91 19.29 -8.86 -2.76
C GLY A 91 19.89 -10.27 -2.70
N ASP A 92 19.10 -11.24 -2.24
CA ASP A 92 19.50 -12.66 -2.21
C ASP A 92 18.98 -13.42 -3.45
N GLY A 93 17.95 -12.86 -4.09
CA GLY A 93 17.36 -13.28 -5.36
C GLY A 93 16.77 -12.10 -6.14
N GLU A 94 15.84 -12.36 -7.05
CA GLU A 94 14.99 -11.29 -7.60
C GLU A 94 14.00 -10.86 -6.51
N ALA A 95 13.88 -9.55 -6.29
CA ALA A 95 12.98 -9.00 -5.30
C ALA A 95 12.43 -7.64 -5.72
N GLU A 96 11.25 -7.31 -5.21
CA GLU A 96 10.66 -5.98 -5.31
C GLU A 96 10.19 -5.51 -3.95
N ILE A 97 10.58 -4.29 -3.60
CA ILE A 97 10.33 -3.66 -2.30
C ILE A 97 9.64 -2.33 -2.55
N SER A 98 8.48 -2.13 -1.93
CA SER A 98 7.85 -0.83 -1.84
C SER A 98 8.60 0.02 -0.81
N VAL A 99 9.05 1.20 -1.23
CA VAL A 99 9.80 2.13 -0.39
C VAL A 99 8.99 3.39 -0.22
N GLN A 100 8.67 3.69 1.04
CA GLN A 100 7.94 4.87 1.46
C GLN A 100 8.83 5.71 2.35
N LYS A 101 8.90 7.03 2.12
CA LYS A 101 9.65 7.94 2.99
C LYS A 101 8.88 9.21 3.27
N LYS A 102 9.03 9.73 4.49
CA LYS A 102 8.37 10.97 4.93
C LYS A 102 9.22 11.68 5.97
N TYR A 103 9.33 13.01 5.89
CA TYR A 103 9.92 13.76 7.02
C TYR A 103 9.11 13.51 8.29
N ASN A 104 9.82 13.13 9.34
CA ASN A 104 9.25 12.97 10.67
C ASN A 104 10.30 13.38 11.72
N PRO A 105 10.09 14.49 12.45
CA PRO A 105 11.01 14.92 13.49
C PRO A 105 10.93 14.05 14.76
N LYS A 106 9.90 13.21 14.88
CA LYS A 106 9.72 12.31 16.03
C LYS A 106 10.71 11.17 15.96
N LYS A 107 11.16 10.73 17.14
CA LYS A 107 11.99 9.54 17.33
C LYS A 107 11.11 8.42 17.86
N PHE A 108 11.22 7.25 17.27
CA PHE A 108 10.57 6.02 17.71
C PHE A 108 11.48 4.83 17.42
N PRO A 109 11.35 3.69 18.13
CA PRO A 109 12.18 2.51 17.85
C PRO A 109 11.94 1.97 16.45
N SER A 110 13.00 1.51 15.77
CA SER A 110 12.85 0.73 14.53
C SER A 110 12.04 -0.54 14.78
N VAL A 111 11.14 -0.88 13.87
CA VAL A 111 10.30 -2.08 13.95
C VAL A 111 10.46 -2.89 12.67
N PHE A 112 10.63 -4.21 12.82
CA PHE A 112 10.64 -5.15 11.71
C PHE A 112 9.44 -6.08 11.82
N TYR A 113 8.39 -5.77 11.06
CA TYR A 113 7.15 -6.54 11.01
C TYR A 113 7.36 -7.81 10.20
N LYS A 114 7.15 -8.97 10.83
CA LYS A 114 7.18 -10.29 10.17
C LYS A 114 5.76 -10.74 9.83
N PRO A 115 5.62 -11.78 8.98
CA PRO A 115 4.36 -12.48 8.81
C PRO A 115 3.74 -12.84 10.16
N GLY A 116 2.48 -12.45 10.38
CA GLY A 116 1.78 -12.61 11.65
C GLY A 116 1.83 -11.41 12.61
N ASP A 117 2.73 -10.44 12.42
CA ASP A 117 2.81 -9.23 13.25
C ASP A 117 1.86 -8.11 12.79
N VAL A 118 1.30 -8.22 11.58
CA VAL A 118 0.44 -7.19 10.98
C VAL A 118 -1.05 -7.46 11.22
N ARG A 119 -1.85 -6.39 11.23
CA ARG A 119 -3.31 -6.52 11.39
C ARG A 119 -3.93 -6.98 10.07
N VAL A 120 -4.44 -8.21 10.04
CA VAL A 120 -5.13 -8.79 8.87
C VAL A 120 -6.62 -8.86 9.13
N GLU A 121 -7.41 -8.35 8.18
CA GLU A 121 -8.87 -8.27 8.28
C GLU A 121 -9.51 -8.75 6.97
N THR A 122 -10.55 -9.58 7.05
CA THR A 122 -11.46 -9.80 5.93
C THR A 122 -12.60 -8.78 6.05
N ARG A 123 -12.62 -7.79 5.15
CA ARG A 123 -13.63 -6.71 5.16
C ARG A 123 -14.70 -6.97 4.11
N GLY A 124 -15.93 -6.55 4.38
CA GLY A 124 -17.08 -6.65 3.47
C GLY A 124 -17.82 -8.00 3.46
N THR A 125 -17.42 -8.96 4.29
CA THR A 125 -18.14 -10.24 4.44
C THR A 125 -19.57 -10.01 4.92
N GLY A 126 -20.52 -10.72 4.32
CA GLY A 126 -21.94 -10.64 4.60
C GLY A 126 -22.63 -9.39 4.03
N THR A 127 -21.93 -8.58 3.24
CA THR A 127 -22.49 -7.33 2.68
C THR A 127 -22.39 -7.35 1.16
N MET A 128 -23.22 -6.55 0.48
CA MET A 128 -23.11 -6.30 -0.96
C MET A 128 -23.02 -7.57 -1.82
N ASN A 129 -23.71 -8.65 -1.43
CA ASN A 129 -23.62 -9.98 -2.08
C ASN A 129 -22.16 -10.45 -2.27
N GLU A 130 -21.30 -10.21 -1.27
CA GLU A 130 -19.87 -10.53 -1.26
C GLU A 130 -19.04 -9.81 -2.34
N THR A 131 -19.59 -8.83 -3.06
CA THR A 131 -18.89 -8.15 -4.16
C THR A 131 -17.78 -7.21 -3.68
N ASN A 132 -17.74 -6.89 -2.39
CA ASN A 132 -16.71 -6.06 -1.76
C ASN A 132 -15.90 -6.83 -0.70
N THR A 133 -16.02 -8.16 -0.66
CA THR A 133 -15.26 -8.99 0.29
C THR A 133 -13.80 -9.07 -0.14
N ARG A 134 -12.88 -8.68 0.74
CA ARG A 134 -11.46 -8.50 0.44
C ARG A 134 -10.61 -8.67 1.69
N VAL A 135 -9.32 -8.93 1.50
CA VAL A 135 -8.36 -8.99 2.61
C VAL A 135 -7.64 -7.65 2.69
N VAL A 136 -7.59 -7.06 3.88
CA VAL A 136 -6.86 -5.82 4.18
C VAL A 136 -5.78 -6.15 5.20
N LYS A 137 -4.54 -5.77 4.91
CA LYS A 137 -3.40 -5.92 5.82
C LYS A 137 -2.88 -4.54 6.18
N THR A 138 -3.14 -4.07 7.39
CA THR A 138 -2.59 -2.79 7.88
C THR A 138 -1.24 -3.05 8.54
N ILE A 139 -0.20 -2.41 8.03
CA ILE A 139 1.20 -2.59 8.47
C ILE A 139 1.60 -1.46 9.41
N ILE A 140 1.28 -0.22 9.03
CA ILE A 140 1.59 0.98 9.82
C ILE A 140 0.34 1.88 9.80
N ASP A 141 -0.14 2.25 10.98
CA ASP A 141 -1.10 3.34 11.21
C ASP A 141 -0.90 3.90 12.62
N LYS A 142 -1.69 4.90 13.02
CA LYS A 142 -1.60 5.49 14.36
C LYS A 142 -1.90 4.54 15.51
N SER A 143 -2.63 3.44 15.27
CA SER A 143 -2.88 2.42 16.30
C SER A 143 -1.72 1.46 16.48
N ILE A 144 -0.85 1.33 15.47
CA ILE A 144 0.34 0.47 15.50
C ILE A 144 1.58 1.26 15.92
N ASN A 145 1.77 2.46 15.35
CA ASN A 145 2.85 3.37 15.71
C ASN A 145 2.31 4.81 15.71
N GLU A 146 1.99 5.33 16.89
CA GLU A 146 1.42 6.67 17.07
C GLU A 146 2.35 7.81 16.65
N ASP A 147 3.65 7.54 16.61
CA ASP A 147 4.67 8.52 16.25
C ASP A 147 5.01 8.53 14.77
N SER A 148 4.56 7.54 13.99
CA SER A 148 4.77 7.48 12.55
C SER A 148 4.04 8.61 11.81
N ASN A 149 4.64 9.14 10.74
CA ASN A 149 3.97 10.02 9.77
C ASN A 149 3.51 9.27 8.50
N ILE A 150 3.63 7.93 8.49
CA ILE A 150 3.26 7.06 7.38
C ILE A 150 2.06 6.20 7.80
N VAL A 151 1.10 6.06 6.89
CA VAL A 151 0.17 4.94 6.88
C VAL A 151 0.53 4.04 5.71
N LEU A 152 0.61 2.74 5.96
CA LEU A 152 0.98 1.74 4.96
C LEU A 152 0.18 0.47 5.14
N GLY A 153 -0.34 -0.06 4.04
CA GLY A 153 -0.94 -1.38 4.04
C GLY A 153 -1.16 -1.96 2.64
N GLU A 154 -1.78 -3.12 2.63
CA GLU A 154 -2.07 -3.91 1.44
C GLU A 154 -3.56 -4.25 1.38
N ILE A 155 -4.09 -4.39 0.18
CA ILE A 155 -5.42 -4.93 -0.09
C ILE A 155 -5.30 -6.03 -1.14
N ILE A 156 -5.95 -7.15 -0.90
CA ILE A 156 -6.14 -8.22 -1.87
C ILE A 156 -7.62 -8.28 -2.24
N CYS A 157 -7.91 -7.91 -3.48
CA CYS A 157 -9.23 -7.99 -4.08
C CYS A 157 -9.32 -9.25 -4.96
N TYR A 158 -10.35 -10.06 -4.69
CA TYR A 158 -10.63 -11.26 -5.48
C TYR A 158 -11.20 -10.90 -6.86
N PRO A 159 -11.20 -11.85 -7.82
CA PRO A 159 -11.72 -11.61 -9.16
C PRO A 159 -13.15 -11.05 -9.19
N GLY A 160 -13.33 -9.95 -9.92
CA GLY A 160 -14.62 -9.26 -10.05
C GLY A 160 -15.06 -8.48 -8.81
N LYS A 161 -14.25 -8.43 -7.74
CA LYS A 161 -14.60 -7.75 -6.49
C LYS A 161 -14.03 -6.33 -6.40
N TRP A 162 -14.71 -5.56 -5.57
CA TRP A 162 -14.37 -4.18 -5.22
C TRP A 162 -13.46 -4.11 -4.00
N GLY A 163 -12.67 -3.04 -3.97
CA GLY A 163 -11.95 -2.54 -2.81
C GLY A 163 -12.11 -1.03 -2.72
N GLY A 164 -11.81 -0.47 -1.55
CA GLY A 164 -12.08 0.94 -1.28
C GLY A 164 -13.57 1.34 -1.31
N PHE A 165 -14.49 0.37 -1.40
CA PHE A 165 -15.93 0.62 -1.38
C PHE A 165 -16.51 0.39 0.03
N THR A 166 -17.53 1.09 0.49
CA THR A 166 -18.26 2.22 -0.12
C THR A 166 -17.34 3.39 -0.47
N PRO A 167 -17.69 4.23 -1.47
CA PRO A 167 -16.88 5.38 -1.83
C PRO A 167 -16.65 6.23 -0.59
N HIS A 168 -15.42 6.70 -0.45
CA HIS A 168 -14.98 7.47 0.69
C HIS A 168 -13.84 8.39 0.30
N TYR A 169 -13.62 9.41 1.11
CA TYR A 169 -12.55 10.38 0.90
C TYR A 169 -11.90 10.75 2.24
N HIS A 170 -10.73 11.38 2.15
CA HIS A 170 -9.99 11.92 3.29
C HIS A 170 -9.08 13.05 2.79
N ALA A 171 -8.58 13.91 3.67
CA ALA A 171 -7.87 15.13 3.27
C ALA A 171 -6.43 14.86 2.77
N GLN A 172 -5.86 13.72 3.15
CA GLN A 172 -4.50 13.34 2.82
C GLN A 172 -4.40 12.89 1.37
N PRO A 173 -3.29 13.15 0.66
CA PRO A 173 -3.03 12.47 -0.60
C PRO A 173 -2.75 10.98 -0.35
N GLU A 174 -3.03 10.13 -1.33
CA GLU A 174 -2.84 8.68 -1.23
C GLU A 174 -2.23 8.12 -2.52
N ILE A 175 -1.38 7.10 -2.41
CA ILE A 175 -0.85 6.39 -3.57
C ILE A 175 -1.30 4.93 -3.52
N TYR A 176 -1.82 4.47 -4.65
CA TYR A 176 -2.09 3.05 -4.91
C TYR A 176 -1.07 2.48 -5.88
N PHE A 177 -0.43 1.37 -5.53
CA PHE A 177 0.43 0.59 -6.44
C PHE A 177 -0.11 -0.82 -6.63
N TYR A 178 -0.17 -1.25 -7.89
CA TYR A 178 -0.92 -2.45 -8.26
C TYR A 178 -0.04 -3.61 -8.73
N LYS A 179 -0.43 -4.81 -8.31
CA LYS A 179 -0.05 -6.09 -8.93
C LYS A 179 -1.32 -6.84 -9.33
N PHE A 180 -1.20 -7.65 -10.37
CA PHE A 180 -2.28 -8.52 -10.85
C PHE A 180 -1.80 -9.94 -11.05
N PHE A 181 -2.69 -10.90 -10.81
CA PHE A 181 -2.48 -12.30 -11.11
C PHE A 181 -3.63 -12.86 -11.98
N PRO A 182 -3.33 -13.43 -13.17
CA PRO A 182 -2.06 -13.32 -13.89
C PRO A 182 -1.69 -11.87 -14.24
N GLU A 183 -0.41 -11.60 -14.56
CA GLU A 183 0.13 -10.24 -14.74
C GLU A 183 -0.54 -9.43 -15.86
N ASN A 184 -1.18 -10.09 -16.84
CA ASN A 184 -1.94 -9.44 -17.90
C ASN A 184 -3.35 -8.97 -17.46
N GLY A 185 -3.67 -9.09 -16.16
CA GLY A 185 -4.88 -8.57 -15.57
C GLY A 185 -4.98 -7.04 -15.54
N TYR A 186 -6.14 -6.56 -15.14
CA TYR A 186 -6.43 -5.14 -15.01
C TYR A 186 -7.60 -4.89 -14.05
N GLY A 187 -7.77 -3.63 -13.67
CA GLY A 187 -8.91 -3.15 -12.92
C GLY A 187 -9.30 -1.73 -13.35
N PHE A 188 -10.28 -1.16 -12.68
CA PHE A 188 -10.67 0.24 -12.82
C PHE A 188 -10.65 0.90 -11.45
N LEU A 189 -10.08 2.09 -11.38
CA LEU A 189 -10.02 2.93 -10.19
C LEU A 189 -10.79 4.20 -10.48
N GLU A 190 -11.73 4.52 -9.61
CA GLU A 190 -12.36 5.85 -9.55
C GLU A 190 -11.36 6.88 -9.02
N VAL A 191 -11.38 8.09 -9.58
CA VAL A 191 -10.60 9.24 -9.11
C VAL A 191 -11.52 10.46 -9.16
N GLY A 192 -12.37 10.59 -8.13
CA GLY A 192 -13.51 11.51 -8.20
C GLY A 192 -14.45 11.12 -9.35
N ASP A 193 -14.68 12.04 -10.29
CA ASP A 193 -15.54 11.79 -11.46
C ASP A 193 -14.84 11.02 -12.60
N ASP A 194 -13.52 10.88 -12.53
CA ASP A 194 -12.72 10.20 -13.55
C ASP A 194 -12.54 8.69 -13.26
N VAL A 195 -12.23 7.92 -14.30
CA VAL A 195 -11.90 6.48 -14.17
C VAL A 195 -10.58 6.16 -14.86
N VAL A 196 -9.69 5.49 -14.11
CA VAL A 196 -8.40 5.03 -14.61
C VAL A 196 -8.41 3.51 -14.73
N LYS A 197 -8.13 2.99 -15.94
CA LYS A 197 -7.80 1.57 -16.12
C LYS A 197 -6.39 1.31 -15.59
N VAL A 198 -6.29 0.51 -14.53
CA VAL A 198 -5.04 0.16 -13.86
C VAL A 198 -4.56 -1.22 -14.30
N LYS A 199 -3.24 -1.39 -14.44
CA LYS A 199 -2.58 -2.63 -14.83
C LYS A 199 -1.43 -2.97 -13.88
N HIS A 200 -0.82 -4.14 -14.09
CA HIS A 200 0.33 -4.58 -13.32
C HIS A 200 1.46 -3.53 -13.35
N ASN A 201 1.99 -3.21 -12.17
CA ASN A 201 2.98 -2.15 -11.90
C ASN A 201 2.51 -0.71 -12.12
N ASP A 202 1.22 -0.45 -12.30
CA ASP A 202 0.73 0.93 -12.28
C ASP A 202 0.75 1.47 -10.84
N ALA A 203 1.16 2.73 -10.70
CA ALA A 203 0.96 3.52 -9.49
C ALA A 203 0.01 4.69 -9.78
N VAL A 204 -1.00 4.94 -8.96
CA VAL A 204 -1.94 6.06 -9.15
C VAL A 204 -1.85 7.00 -7.95
N LYS A 205 -1.78 8.30 -8.25
CA LYS A 205 -1.82 9.38 -7.27
C LYS A 205 -3.29 9.76 -7.06
N LEU A 206 -3.72 9.81 -5.82
CA LEU A 206 -5.04 10.24 -5.41
C LEU A 206 -4.89 11.53 -4.62
N ALA A 207 -5.46 12.61 -5.13
CA ALA A 207 -5.46 13.87 -4.40
C ALA A 207 -6.41 13.77 -3.20
N GLY A 208 -6.06 14.48 -2.11
CA GLY A 208 -6.95 14.60 -0.96
C GLY A 208 -8.33 15.13 -1.35
N GLY A 209 -9.37 14.59 -0.74
CA GLY A 209 -10.77 14.95 -0.97
C GLY A 209 -11.45 14.23 -2.13
N THR A 210 -10.76 13.35 -2.85
CA THR A 210 -11.35 12.57 -3.95
C THR A 210 -11.80 11.20 -3.49
N THR A 211 -12.92 10.71 -4.02
CA THR A 211 -13.34 9.32 -3.87
C THR A 211 -12.54 8.40 -4.76
N HIS A 212 -12.25 7.19 -4.27
CA HIS A 212 -11.32 6.28 -4.93
C HIS A 212 -11.59 4.77 -4.73
N PRO A 213 -12.84 4.29 -4.83
CA PRO A 213 -13.08 2.85 -4.93
C PRO A 213 -12.43 2.27 -6.20
N HIS A 214 -12.05 0.99 -6.14
CA HIS A 214 -11.54 0.27 -7.30
C HIS A 214 -12.23 -1.09 -7.47
N VAL A 215 -12.23 -1.59 -8.70
CA VAL A 215 -12.78 -2.89 -9.05
C VAL A 215 -11.80 -3.70 -9.85
N THR A 216 -11.72 -4.98 -9.51
CA THR A 216 -10.88 -5.94 -10.21
C THR A 216 -11.64 -6.54 -11.39
N ALA A 217 -11.01 -6.68 -12.56
CA ALA A 217 -11.66 -7.36 -13.67
C ALA A 217 -11.98 -8.83 -13.33
N PRO A 218 -13.08 -9.40 -13.85
CA PRO A 218 -13.39 -10.81 -13.67
C PRO A 218 -12.24 -11.72 -14.14
N GLY A 219 -11.95 -12.77 -13.36
CA GLY A 219 -10.88 -13.74 -13.64
C GLY A 219 -9.48 -13.36 -13.18
N TYR A 220 -9.25 -12.15 -12.66
CA TYR A 220 -7.92 -11.69 -12.20
C TYR A 220 -7.95 -11.36 -10.71
N ALA A 221 -6.90 -11.70 -9.95
CA ALA A 221 -6.72 -11.14 -8.61
C ALA A 221 -5.99 -9.80 -8.70
N MET A 222 -6.32 -8.86 -7.80
CA MET A 222 -5.65 -7.56 -7.70
C MET A 222 -5.07 -7.39 -6.30
N TYR A 223 -3.79 -7.06 -6.26
CA TYR A 223 -3.10 -6.64 -5.06
C TYR A 223 -2.81 -5.15 -5.17
N CYS A 224 -3.08 -4.41 -4.10
CA CYS A 224 -2.88 -2.97 -4.02
C CYS A 224 -2.11 -2.63 -2.75
N ILE A 225 -0.95 -2.00 -2.87
CA ILE A 225 -0.33 -1.26 -1.77
C ILE A 225 -1.01 0.09 -1.70
N TRP A 226 -1.39 0.51 -0.50
CA TRP A 226 -1.88 1.83 -0.23
C TRP A 226 -1.01 2.52 0.80
N THR A 227 -0.73 3.79 0.54
CA THR A 227 0.14 4.58 1.40
C THR A 227 -0.32 6.03 1.47
N ILE A 228 -0.34 6.56 2.68
CA ILE A 228 -0.90 7.87 3.02
C ILE A 228 0.10 8.58 3.93
N PRO A 229 0.50 9.83 3.65
CA PRO A 229 1.21 10.64 4.62
C PRO A 229 0.22 11.27 5.60
N HIS A 230 0.53 11.25 6.88
CA HIS A 230 -0.20 12.10 7.83
C HIS A 230 0.08 13.58 7.52
N LEU A 231 -0.96 14.43 7.65
CA LEU A 231 -0.79 15.88 7.67
C LEU A 231 -0.46 16.34 9.09
N GLU A 232 0.27 17.44 9.19
CA GLU A 232 0.47 18.16 10.45
C GLU A 232 -0.90 18.58 11.02
N ASP A 233 -1.10 18.31 12.31
CA ASP A 233 -2.35 18.56 13.06
C ASP A 233 -3.64 17.90 12.50
N ASN A 234 -3.55 17.11 11.43
CA ASN A 234 -4.67 16.38 10.83
C ASN A 234 -4.20 15.00 10.35
N PRO A 235 -3.88 14.08 11.26
CA PRO A 235 -3.49 12.73 10.87
C PRO A 235 -4.69 11.99 10.26
N TYR A 236 -4.44 11.21 9.21
CA TYR A 236 -5.38 10.17 8.79
C TYR A 236 -5.68 9.20 9.96
N ILE A 237 -6.95 9.06 10.32
CA ILE A 237 -7.41 8.09 11.33
C ILE A 237 -8.36 7.08 10.69
N LYS A 238 -9.37 7.59 9.98
CA LYS A 238 -10.34 6.82 9.22
C LYS A 238 -10.85 7.69 8.07
N PRO A 239 -11.33 7.08 6.97
CA PRO A 239 -11.90 7.84 5.89
C PRO A 239 -13.33 8.30 6.22
N ILE A 240 -13.83 9.26 5.45
CA ILE A 240 -15.19 9.76 5.51
C ILE A 240 -16.01 9.05 4.42
N THR A 241 -17.01 8.29 4.84
CA THR A 241 -17.96 7.61 3.94
C THR A 241 -18.92 8.61 3.30
N ILE A 242 -19.31 8.34 2.06
CA ILE A 242 -20.36 9.10 1.37
C ILE A 242 -21.74 8.69 1.93
N PRO A 243 -22.51 9.61 2.56
CA PRO A 243 -23.77 9.27 3.24
C PRO A 243 -24.78 8.53 2.37
N GLU A 244 -24.85 8.85 1.07
CA GLU A 244 -25.75 8.21 0.11
C GLU A 244 -25.51 6.71 -0.05
N HIS A 245 -24.35 6.20 0.37
CA HIS A 245 -23.93 4.80 0.21
C HIS A 245 -23.87 4.01 1.52
N GLU A 246 -24.09 4.65 2.68
CA GLU A 246 -23.93 3.99 3.99
C GLU A 246 -24.88 2.81 4.21
N TRP A 247 -26.06 2.83 3.57
CA TRP A 247 -27.02 1.73 3.63
C TRP A 247 -26.46 0.39 3.12
N LEU A 248 -25.41 0.42 2.28
CA LEU A 248 -24.76 -0.79 1.75
C LEU A 248 -23.91 -1.52 2.80
N LEU A 249 -23.63 -0.87 3.94
CA LEU A 249 -22.88 -1.46 5.04
C LEU A 249 -23.75 -2.37 5.94
N ASP A 250 -25.09 -2.32 5.80
CA ASP A 250 -25.99 -3.24 6.48
C ASP A 250 -25.94 -4.62 5.80
N PRO A 251 -25.59 -5.71 6.53
CA PRO A 251 -25.66 -7.07 5.99
C PRO A 251 -27.05 -7.48 5.48
N ASN A 252 -28.11 -6.79 5.91
CA ASN A 252 -29.49 -7.03 5.51
C ASN A 252 -29.97 -6.08 4.39
N ALA A 253 -29.07 -5.29 3.79
CA ALA A 253 -29.41 -4.39 2.71
C ALA A 253 -30.06 -5.11 1.52
N LYS A 254 -31.23 -4.62 1.09
CA LYS A 254 -31.96 -5.17 -0.05
C LYS A 254 -31.42 -4.57 -1.36
N ILE A 255 -30.54 -5.30 -2.03
CA ILE A 255 -29.78 -4.76 -3.17
C ILE A 255 -30.46 -5.01 -4.51
N TRP A 256 -30.74 -6.26 -4.90
CA TRP A 256 -31.40 -6.63 -6.16
C TRP A 256 -31.39 -8.16 -6.39
N PRO A 257 -32.43 -8.79 -6.98
CA PRO A 257 -33.85 -8.69 -6.69
C PRO A 257 -34.29 -9.75 -5.64
N GLU A 258 -35.30 -9.47 -4.82
CA GLU A 258 -36.02 -10.53 -4.09
C GLU A 258 -37.05 -11.13 -5.05
N LYS A 259 -36.72 -12.25 -5.69
CA LYS A 259 -37.70 -13.07 -6.41
C LYS A 259 -37.87 -14.41 -5.71
#